data_AF-A0A961HM55-F1
#
_entry.id   AF-A0A961HM55-F1
#
_cell.length_a   1.000
_cell.length_b   1.000
_cell.length_c   1.000
_cell.angle_alpha   90.00
_cell.angle_beta   90.00
_cell.angle_gamma   90.00
#
_symmetry.space_group_name_H-M   'P 1'
#
loop_
_entity.id
_entity.type
_entity.pdbx_description
1 polymer ?
#
loop_
_entity_poly.entity_id
_entity_poly.type
_entity_poly.pdbx_seq_one_letter_code
_entity_poly.pdbx_strand_id
1 'polypeptide(L)'
;MLDRLAGEAIHERSFAVLVLTSLVAAGDTDRGAFERVAHWYPHEHDVQAYDAQLGWLHAVPHGADHLGTAAAAGLASPEEVLGILARRIAAPAEMWQQLEEARIGVAILE
;
A
#
# COMPACT_ATOMS: atom_id res chain seq x y z
N MET A 1 -7.35 5.57 -12.00
CA MET A 1 -6.30 5.05 -11.08
C MET A 1 -6.65 3.67 -10.58
N LEU A 2 -7.86 3.43 -10.07
CA LEU A 2 -8.26 2.12 -9.55
C LEU A 2 -8.08 0.94 -10.53
N ASP A 3 -8.34 1.13 -11.82
CA ASP A 3 -8.15 0.06 -12.82
C ASP A 3 -6.69 -0.40 -12.94
N ARG A 4 -5.73 0.47 -12.58
CA ARG A 4 -4.30 0.13 -12.58
C ARG A 4 -3.92 -0.87 -11.51
N LEU A 5 -4.74 -1.04 -10.45
CA LEU A 5 -4.54 -2.12 -9.47
C LEU A 5 -4.71 -3.52 -10.08
N ALA A 6 -5.32 -3.63 -11.26
CA ALA A 6 -5.40 -4.86 -12.05
C ALA A 6 -4.36 -4.93 -13.18
N GLY A 7 -3.42 -3.97 -13.25
CA GLY A 7 -2.35 -3.97 -14.24
C GLY A 7 -1.37 -5.12 -14.01
N GLU A 8 -0.73 -5.61 -15.08
CA GLU A 8 0.20 -6.75 -15.00
C GLU A 8 1.52 -6.38 -14.30
N ALA A 9 2.02 -5.18 -14.53
CA ALA A 9 3.30 -4.74 -13.98
C ALA A 9 3.13 -4.08 -12.60
N ILE A 10 4.02 -4.41 -11.66
CA ILE A 10 3.97 -3.90 -10.29
C ILE A 10 4.08 -2.37 -10.20
N HIS A 11 4.82 -1.71 -11.09
CA HIS A 11 4.91 -0.25 -11.10
C HIS A 11 3.54 0.41 -11.35
N GLU A 12 2.67 -0.20 -12.16
CA GLU A 12 1.32 0.33 -12.39
C GLU A 12 0.49 0.31 -11.11
N ARG A 13 0.52 -0.82 -10.40
CA ARG A 13 -0.23 -1.02 -9.15
C ARG A 13 0.33 -0.14 -8.04
N SER A 14 1.65 -0.19 -7.84
CA SER A 14 2.35 0.56 -6.80
C SER A 14 2.17 2.08 -6.96
N PHE A 15 2.38 2.63 -8.15
CA PHE A 15 2.25 4.07 -8.37
C PHE A 15 0.79 4.54 -8.35
N ALA A 16 -0.17 3.68 -8.71
CA ALA A 16 -1.58 3.98 -8.50
C ALA A 16 -1.90 4.17 -7.02
N VAL A 17 -1.35 3.33 -6.14
CA VAL A 17 -1.56 3.46 -4.69
C VAL A 17 -0.94 4.75 -4.15
N LEU A 18 0.26 5.15 -4.59
CA LEU A 18 0.85 6.44 -4.23
C LEU A 18 -0.09 7.62 -4.53
N VAL A 19 -0.71 7.62 -5.72
CA VAL A 19 -1.67 8.66 -6.11
C VAL A 19 -2.95 8.58 -5.27
N LEU A 20 -3.47 7.38 -5.00
CA LEU A 20 -4.67 7.19 -4.16
C LEU A 20 -4.43 7.67 -2.72
N THR A 21 -3.24 7.43 -2.15
CA THR A 21 -2.85 7.97 -0.84
C THR A 21 -2.90 9.49 -0.81
N SER A 22 -2.43 10.14 -1.88
CA SER A 22 -2.50 11.60 -2.01
C SER A 22 -3.94 12.13 -2.03
N LEU A 23 -4.88 11.37 -2.60
CA LEU A 23 -6.30 11.72 -2.60
C LEU A 23 -6.92 11.59 -1.21
N VAL A 24 -6.65 10.50 -0.49
CA VAL A 24 -7.12 10.32 0.90
C VAL A 24 -6.56 11.43 1.79
N ALA A 25 -5.26 11.75 1.67
CA ALA A 25 -4.64 12.86 2.40
C ALA A 25 -5.28 14.23 2.08
N ALA A 26 -5.85 14.39 0.87
CA ALA A 26 -6.59 15.58 0.46
C ALA A 26 -8.06 15.58 0.91
N GLY A 27 -8.52 14.54 1.62
CA GLY A 27 -9.88 14.42 2.16
C GLY A 27 -10.83 13.58 1.32
N ASP A 28 -10.33 12.81 0.35
CA ASP A 28 -11.16 11.82 -0.35
C ASP A 28 -11.59 10.70 0.62
N THR A 29 -12.89 10.40 0.62
CA THR A 29 -13.52 9.41 1.51
C THR A 29 -14.12 8.24 0.75
N ASP A 30 -13.70 7.99 -0.49
CA ASP A 30 -14.12 6.81 -1.27
C ASP A 30 -13.67 5.50 -0.60
N ARG A 31 -14.60 4.91 0.16
CA ARG A 31 -14.42 3.62 0.83
C ARG A 31 -14.20 2.47 -0.15
N GLY A 32 -14.82 2.52 -1.33
CA GLY A 32 -14.65 1.48 -2.35
C GLY A 32 -13.25 1.50 -2.95
N ALA A 33 -12.64 2.68 -3.09
CA ALA A 33 -11.24 2.83 -3.48
C ALA A 33 -10.31 2.20 -2.43
N PHE A 34 -10.53 2.52 -1.13
CA PHE A 34 -9.78 1.92 -0.02
C PHE A 34 -9.87 0.39 -0.03
N GLU A 35 -11.08 -0.18 -0.17
CA GLU A 35 -11.29 -1.63 -0.15
C GLU A 35 -10.54 -2.36 -1.27
N ARG A 36 -10.40 -1.74 -2.44
CA ARG A 36 -9.59 -2.30 -3.53
C ARG A 36 -8.10 -2.32 -3.19
N VAL A 37 -7.58 -1.26 -2.58
CA VAL A 37 -6.18 -1.23 -2.11
C VAL A 37 -5.95 -2.22 -0.96
N ALA A 38 -6.87 -2.27 0.00
CA ALA A 38 -6.85 -3.20 1.13
C ALA A 38 -6.94 -4.67 0.71
N HIS A 39 -7.61 -4.95 -0.41
CA HIS A 39 -7.62 -6.27 -1.02
C HIS A 39 -6.30 -6.58 -1.75
N TRP A 40 -5.82 -5.66 -2.59
CA TRP A 40 -4.59 -5.82 -3.35
C TRP A 40 -3.38 -6.04 -2.45
N TYR A 41 -3.22 -5.19 -1.43
CA TYR A 41 -1.97 -5.11 -0.67
C TYR A 41 -1.54 -6.44 -0.05
N PRO A 42 -2.32 -7.14 0.80
CA PRO A 42 -1.85 -8.40 1.39
C PRO A 42 -1.73 -9.56 0.38
N HIS A 43 -2.30 -9.45 -0.82
CA HIS A 43 -2.27 -10.50 -1.86
C HIS A 43 -1.24 -10.25 -2.97
N GLU A 44 -0.58 -9.10 -2.97
CA GLU A 44 0.46 -8.80 -3.94
C GLU A 44 1.71 -9.64 -3.68
N HIS A 45 2.11 -10.43 -4.67
CA HIS A 45 3.30 -11.29 -4.59
C HIS A 45 4.54 -10.65 -5.24
N ASP A 46 4.33 -9.72 -6.18
CA ASP A 46 5.41 -8.95 -6.78
C ASP A 46 5.76 -7.78 -5.86
N VAL A 47 6.78 -7.99 -5.03
CA VAL A 47 7.32 -7.00 -4.09
C VAL A 47 8.64 -6.41 -4.59
N GLN A 48 8.85 -6.38 -5.91
CA GLN A 48 10.06 -5.79 -6.49
C GLN A 48 10.19 -4.31 -6.06
N ALA A 49 11.22 -4.02 -5.27
CA ALA A 49 11.45 -2.69 -4.74
C ALA A 49 12.11 -1.74 -5.77
N TYR A 50 12.91 -2.28 -6.68
CA TYR A 50 13.70 -1.49 -7.64
C TYR A 50 13.62 -2.07 -9.06
N ASP A 51 13.42 -1.19 -10.03
CA ASP A 51 13.53 -1.44 -11.46
C ASP A 51 14.65 -0.58 -12.05
N ALA A 52 15.43 -1.15 -12.98
CA ALA A 52 16.61 -0.48 -13.53
C ALA A 52 16.29 0.75 -14.42
N GLN A 53 15.08 0.82 -14.98
CA GLN A 53 14.64 1.92 -15.83
C GLN A 53 13.77 2.92 -15.05
N LEU A 54 12.90 2.42 -14.18
CA LEU A 54 11.92 3.22 -13.45
C LEU A 54 12.41 3.65 -12.05
N GLY A 55 13.46 3.03 -11.54
CA GLY A 55 13.99 3.28 -10.20
C GLY A 55 13.18 2.57 -9.12
N TRP A 56 13.02 3.21 -7.97
CA TRP A 56 12.33 2.60 -6.83
C TRP A 56 10.82 2.56 -7.05
N LEU A 57 10.26 1.36 -7.00
CA LEU A 57 8.84 1.09 -7.18
C LEU A 57 8.08 1.14 -5.87
N HIS A 58 8.71 0.74 -4.76
CA HIS A 58 8.18 0.88 -3.39
C HIS A 58 6.75 0.33 -3.19
N ALA A 59 6.48 -0.87 -3.74
CA ALA A 59 5.18 -1.51 -3.62
C ALA A 59 4.73 -1.73 -2.16
N VAL A 60 5.67 -2.11 -1.29
CA VAL A 60 5.40 -2.29 0.14
C VAL A 60 5.14 -0.94 0.83
N PRO A 61 6.04 0.06 0.74
CA PRO A 61 5.80 1.39 1.31
C PRO A 61 4.51 2.06 0.88
N HIS A 62 4.21 2.10 -0.43
CA HIS A 62 3.02 2.83 -0.90
C HIS A 62 1.72 2.24 -0.32
N GLY A 63 1.63 0.91 -0.24
CA GLY A 63 0.49 0.26 0.41
C GLY A 63 0.43 0.50 1.90
N ALA A 64 1.56 0.44 2.62
CA ALA A 64 1.60 0.76 4.05
C ALA A 64 1.15 2.21 4.31
N ASP A 65 1.70 3.16 3.55
CA ASP A 65 1.39 4.58 3.67
C ASP A 65 -0.10 4.85 3.39
N HIS A 66 -0.68 4.20 2.38
CA HIS A 66 -2.11 4.31 2.09
C HIS A 66 -2.96 3.90 3.29
N LEU A 67 -2.62 2.78 3.94
CA LEU A 67 -3.38 2.26 5.07
C LEU A 67 -3.24 3.17 6.31
N GLY A 68 -2.03 3.65 6.61
CA GLY A 68 -1.81 4.63 7.68
C GLY A 68 -2.59 5.92 7.45
N THR A 69 -2.49 6.48 6.25
CA THR A 69 -3.24 7.69 5.86
C THR A 69 -4.75 7.47 5.95
N ALA A 70 -5.27 6.30 5.54
CA ALA A 70 -6.68 5.98 5.64
C ALA A 70 -7.16 5.86 7.11
N ALA A 71 -6.36 5.29 8.02
CA ALA A 71 -6.66 5.27 9.44
C ALA A 71 -6.67 6.69 10.02
N ALA A 72 -5.63 7.48 9.75
CA ALA A 72 -5.51 8.86 10.23
C ALA A 72 -6.66 9.76 9.73
N ALA A 73 -7.15 9.53 8.52
CA ALA A 73 -8.31 10.22 7.94
C ALA A 73 -9.67 9.71 8.45
N GLY A 74 -9.70 8.64 9.25
CA GLY A 74 -10.93 8.01 9.73
C GLY A 74 -11.70 7.22 8.66
N LEU A 75 -11.07 6.91 7.52
CA LEU A 75 -11.66 6.12 6.43
C LEU A 75 -11.72 4.62 6.76
N ALA A 76 -10.86 4.16 7.66
CA ALA A 76 -10.82 2.80 8.18
C ALA A 76 -10.49 2.78 9.67
N SER A 77 -10.89 1.73 10.38
CA SER A 77 -10.54 1.61 11.80
C SER A 77 -9.08 1.15 11.97
N PRO A 78 -8.41 1.52 13.07
CA PRO A 78 -7.06 1.05 13.36
C PRO A 78 -6.94 -0.48 13.37
N GLU A 79 -7.95 -1.20 13.88
CA GLU A 79 -7.97 -2.66 13.91
C GLU A 79 -8.06 -3.27 12.51
N GLU A 80 -8.85 -2.66 11.62
CA GLU A 80 -8.94 -3.07 10.23
C GLU A 80 -7.58 -2.93 9.53
N VAL A 81 -6.96 -1.75 9.67
CA VAL A 81 -5.65 -1.46 9.08
C VAL A 81 -4.57 -2.38 9.64
N LEU A 82 -4.52 -2.57 10.97
CA LEU A 82 -3.56 -3.48 11.60
C LEU A 82 -3.73 -4.92 11.09
N GLY A 83 -4.97 -5.39 10.91
CA GLY A 83 -5.24 -6.69 10.34
C GLY A 83 -4.73 -6.86 8.91
N ILE A 84 -4.81 -5.81 8.09
CA ILE A 84 -4.30 -5.82 6.71
C ILE A 84 -2.76 -5.81 6.71
N LEU A 85 -2.13 -4.94 7.51
CA LEU A 85 -0.67 -4.86 7.65
C LEU A 85 -0.08 -6.17 8.16
N ALA A 86 -0.72 -6.80 9.16
CA ALA A 86 -0.31 -8.10 9.68
C ALA A 86 -0.37 -9.20 8.60
N ARG A 87 -1.40 -9.21 7.74
CA ARG A 87 -1.47 -10.15 6.61
C ARG A 87 -0.35 -9.92 5.60
N ARG A 88 0.03 -8.67 5.31
CA ARG A 88 1.20 -8.37 4.47
C ARG A 88 2.48 -8.90 5.08
N ILE A 89 2.72 -8.68 6.37
CA ILE A 89 3.92 -9.18 7.06
C ILE A 89 3.99 -10.72 7.03
N ALA A 90 2.84 -11.38 7.17
CA ALA A 90 2.76 -12.83 7.13
C ALA A 90 2.80 -13.43 5.71
N ALA A 91 2.65 -12.62 4.67
CA ALA A 91 2.65 -13.09 3.29
C ALA A 91 4.09 -13.50 2.86
N PRO A 92 4.25 -14.56 2.06
CA PRO A 92 5.55 -14.90 1.49
C PRO A 92 6.07 -13.74 0.65
N ALA A 93 7.26 -13.26 0.99
CA ALA A 93 7.95 -12.23 0.25
C ALA A 93 9.42 -12.64 0.10
N GLU A 94 9.96 -12.48 -1.11
CA GLU A 94 11.41 -12.38 -1.27
C GLU A 94 11.85 -11.07 -0.58
N MET A 95 12.93 -11.16 0.19
CA MET A 95 13.43 -10.14 1.12
C MET A 95 13.16 -8.69 0.69
N TRP A 96 12.46 -7.94 1.54
CA TRP A 96 12.24 -6.50 1.35
C TRP A 96 13.56 -5.73 1.36
N GLN A 97 13.63 -4.63 0.62
CA GLN A 97 14.85 -3.81 0.48
C GLN A 97 14.70 -2.48 1.21
N GLN A 98 15.80 -1.77 1.44
CA GLN A 98 15.78 -0.36 1.92
C GLN A 98 14.89 -0.08 3.14
N LEU A 99 14.77 -1.02 4.09
CA LEU A 99 13.96 -0.88 5.29
C LEU A 99 12.47 -0.64 5.00
N GLU A 100 11.92 -1.25 3.94
CA GLU A 100 10.50 -1.13 3.62
C GLU A 100 9.58 -1.59 4.78
N GLU A 101 10.03 -2.52 5.63
CA GLU A 101 9.37 -2.87 6.90
C GLU A 101 9.19 -1.68 7.84
N ALA A 102 10.10 -0.71 7.82
CA ALA A 102 10.01 0.47 8.67
C ALA A 102 8.81 1.34 8.27
N ARG A 103 8.40 1.34 7.00
CA ARG A 103 7.19 2.04 6.54
C ARG A 103 5.92 1.40 7.06
N ILE A 104 5.90 0.07 7.20
CA ILE A 104 4.81 -0.62 7.91
C ILE A 104 4.79 -0.21 9.39
N GLY A 105 5.95 -0.13 10.03
CA GLY A 105 6.07 0.38 11.40
C GLY A 105 5.50 1.79 11.56
N VAL A 106 5.81 2.70 10.63
CA VAL A 106 5.26 4.08 10.63
C VAL A 106 3.74 4.06 10.46
N ALA A 107 3.21 3.28 9.52
CA ALA A 107 1.76 3.19 9.27
C ALA A 107 0.95 2.68 10.48
N ILE A 108 1.57 1.91 11.38
CA ILE A 108 0.94 1.44 12.64
C ILE A 108 0.86 2.57 13.68
N LEU A 109 1.73 3.58 13.57
CA LEU A 109 1.85 4.68 14.54
C LEU A 109 1.06 5.93 14.15
N GLU A 110 0.50 5.99 12.93
CA GLU A 110 -0.40 7.07 12.49
C GLU A 110 -1.81 6.92 13.06
#